data_AF-A0AAW0HAN6-F1
#
_entry.id   AF-A0AAW0HAN6-F1
#
_cell.length_a   1.000
_cell.length_b   1.000
_cell.length_c   1.000
_cell.angle_alpha   90.00
_cell.angle_beta   90.00
_cell.angle_gamma   90.00
#
_symmetry.space_group_name_H-M   'P 1'
#
loop_
_entity.id
_entity.type
_entity.pdbx_description
1 polymer ?
#
loop_
_entity_poly.entity_id
_entity_poly.type
_entity_poly.pdbx_seq_one_letter_code
_entity_poly.pdbx_strand_id
1 'polypeptide(L)'
;MESDLSQAFQEELTCFICMSYLTDPVTISCGHSFCRACLHLFWEDSQVPVHCSICREPSQQKDFRTNIVLKKLVSIARQASLVKYLSSEEQQCVTHKETKRIFCMENSIYLCRLCSDSHEHRGHRHCPIEEAAEGQMIRLIVKEEMIRAKYRRWYPLPSKQEEEHIECMKKEANYCLEKLAKSEAMMVQKSKQLREVYRELMAMSQEPYVVLLQDLDDIFRRSESMQLSKPLARKPELYALALNGLTKRFNLF
;
A
#
# COMPACT_ATOMS: atom_id res chain seq x y z
N MET A 1 7.69 11.61 35.51
CA MET A 1 8.97 10.85 35.61
C MET A 1 8.76 9.37 35.84
N GLU A 2 8.25 8.89 36.98
CA GLU A 2 7.97 7.44 37.18
C GLU A 2 6.92 6.89 36.19
N SER A 3 5.89 7.68 35.87
CA SER A 3 4.86 7.33 34.88
C SER A 3 5.42 7.17 33.45
N ASP A 4 6.35 8.04 33.06
CA ASP A 4 6.84 8.14 31.68
C ASP A 4 7.83 7.02 31.38
N LEU A 5 8.68 6.67 32.36
CA LEU A 5 9.55 5.49 32.29
C LEU A 5 8.74 4.19 32.27
N SER A 6 7.65 4.11 33.03
CA SER A 6 6.75 2.95 33.01
C SER A 6 6.07 2.76 31.67
N GLN A 7 5.68 3.85 30.99
CA GLN A 7 5.02 3.77 29.69
C GLN A 7 6.00 3.38 28.58
N ALA A 8 7.17 4.03 28.51
CA ALA A 8 8.22 3.69 27.55
C ALA A 8 8.63 2.21 27.68
N PHE A 9 8.73 1.70 28.91
CA PHE A 9 9.03 0.29 29.14
C PHE A 9 7.92 -0.67 28.65
N GLN A 10 6.65 -0.28 28.75
CA GLN A 10 5.54 -1.10 28.21
C GLN A 10 5.54 -1.13 26.68
N GLU A 11 5.91 -0.03 26.03
CA GLU A 11 6.03 0.07 24.57
C GLU A 11 7.09 -0.91 24.03
N GLU A 12 8.24 -1.03 24.72
CA GLU A 12 9.30 -2.00 24.37
C GLU A 12 8.87 -3.48 24.48
N LEU A 13 7.82 -3.76 25.26
CA LEU A 13 7.28 -5.11 25.44
C LEU A 13 6.08 -5.40 24.52
N THR A 14 5.75 -4.46 23.64
CA THR A 14 4.59 -4.52 22.75
C THR A 14 5.01 -4.90 21.33
N CYS A 15 4.25 -5.80 20.71
CA CYS A 15 4.45 -6.17 19.32
C CYS A 15 3.85 -5.11 18.39
N PHE A 16 4.66 -4.58 17.45
CA PHE A 16 4.20 -3.56 16.50
C PHE A 16 3.17 -4.07 15.46
N ILE A 17 3.04 -5.38 15.29
CA ILE A 17 2.09 -5.96 14.32
C ILE A 17 0.69 -6.07 14.94
N CYS A 18 0.60 -6.64 16.14
CA CYS A 18 -0.68 -6.84 16.83
C CYS A 18 -1.01 -5.75 17.86
N MET A 19 -0.10 -4.78 18.08
CA MET A 19 -0.22 -3.69 19.04
C MET A 19 -0.60 -4.17 20.46
N SER A 20 -0.08 -5.33 20.85
CA SER A 20 -0.31 -5.97 22.16
C SER A 20 1.00 -6.50 22.73
N TYR A 21 1.05 -6.73 24.05
CA TYR A 21 2.20 -7.36 24.70
C TYR A 21 2.65 -8.62 23.96
N LEU A 22 3.95 -8.78 23.75
CA LEU A 22 4.52 -9.87 22.96
C LEU A 22 4.14 -11.27 23.48
N THR A 23 3.44 -12.06 22.66
CA THR A 23 3.15 -13.47 22.92
C THR A 23 4.11 -14.35 22.15
N ASP A 24 4.85 -15.20 22.86
CA ASP A 24 5.98 -15.97 22.32
C ASP A 24 6.95 -15.06 21.51
N PRO A 25 7.60 -14.09 22.18
CA PRO A 25 8.43 -13.09 21.50
C PRO A 25 9.58 -13.76 20.76
N VAL A 26 9.81 -13.32 19.53
CA VAL A 26 10.94 -13.69 18.68
C VAL A 26 11.67 -12.41 18.31
N THR A 27 12.98 -12.41 18.50
CA THR A 27 13.85 -11.30 18.10
C THR A 27 14.53 -11.64 16.78
N ILE A 28 14.44 -10.74 15.80
CA ILE A 28 15.08 -10.91 14.48
C ILE A 28 16.45 -10.22 14.43
N SER A 29 17.20 -10.39 13.35
CA SER A 29 18.59 -9.94 13.21
C SER A 29 18.82 -8.45 13.48
N CYS A 30 17.84 -7.59 13.20
CA CYS A 30 17.92 -6.15 13.47
C CYS A 30 17.62 -5.77 14.94
N GLY A 31 17.41 -6.73 15.83
CA GLY A 31 17.13 -6.51 17.25
C GLY A 31 15.65 -6.26 17.61
N HIS A 32 14.78 -6.02 16.62
CA HIS A 32 13.34 -5.88 16.86
C HIS A 32 12.67 -7.20 17.20
N SER A 33 11.64 -7.13 18.04
CA SER A 33 10.93 -8.32 18.54
C SER A 33 9.44 -8.31 18.19
N PHE A 34 8.92 -9.50 17.87
CA PHE A 34 7.54 -9.69 17.43
C PHE A 34 6.97 -10.98 18.02
N CYS A 35 5.65 -11.13 18.05
CA CYS A 35 5.04 -12.42 18.35
C CYS A 35 5.39 -13.43 17.24
N ARG A 36 5.72 -14.69 17.60
CA ARG A 36 5.98 -15.75 16.62
C ARG A 36 4.85 -15.86 15.58
N ALA A 37 3.60 -15.86 16.03
CA ALA A 37 2.44 -15.94 15.14
C ALA A 37 2.35 -14.74 14.17
N CYS A 38 2.66 -13.53 14.65
CA CYS A 38 2.66 -12.33 13.82
C CYS A 38 3.77 -12.36 12.77
N LEU A 39 4.95 -12.87 13.10
CA LEU A 39 6.03 -13.05 12.13
C LEU A 39 5.63 -14.08 11.07
N HIS A 40 5.08 -15.24 11.46
CA HIS A 40 4.64 -16.25 10.49
C HIS A 40 3.61 -15.69 9.52
N LEU A 41 2.55 -15.04 10.02
CA LEU A 41 1.50 -14.48 9.18
C LEU A 41 2.02 -13.38 8.24
N PHE A 42 2.96 -12.55 8.69
CA PHE A 42 3.50 -11.47 7.87
C PHE A 42 4.49 -11.99 6.81
N TRP A 43 5.15 -13.12 7.09
CA TRP A 43 6.26 -13.64 6.26
C TRP A 43 5.85 -14.85 5.39
N GLU A 44 4.65 -15.40 5.57
CA GLU A 44 4.13 -16.57 4.83
C GLU A 44 4.08 -16.37 3.30
N ASP A 45 3.80 -15.15 2.82
CA ASP A 45 3.64 -14.84 1.39
C ASP A 45 4.81 -14.05 0.76
N SER A 46 5.88 -13.78 1.51
CA SER A 46 6.96 -12.88 1.06
C SER A 46 8.12 -13.62 0.36
N GLN A 47 8.55 -13.12 -0.80
CA GLN A 47 9.82 -13.55 -1.42
C GLN A 47 11.00 -13.08 -0.54
N VAL A 48 11.98 -13.97 -0.35
CA VAL A 48 13.19 -13.71 0.45
C VAL A 48 14.06 -12.66 -0.27
N PRO A 49 14.64 -11.66 0.43
CA PRO A 49 14.69 -11.47 1.88
C PRO A 49 13.47 -10.75 2.46
N VAL A 50 13.04 -11.17 3.66
CA VAL A 50 11.91 -10.56 4.35
C VAL A 50 12.42 -9.36 5.16
N HIS A 51 11.68 -8.25 5.16
CA HIS A 51 12.13 -7.00 5.78
C HIS A 51 11.45 -6.79 7.14
N CYS A 52 12.18 -6.21 8.10
CA CYS A 52 11.62 -5.79 9.37
C CYS A 52 10.50 -4.76 9.15
N SER A 53 9.33 -4.92 9.78
CA SER A 53 8.23 -3.96 9.66
C SER A 53 8.48 -2.63 10.36
N ILE A 54 9.52 -2.55 11.21
CA ILE A 54 9.87 -1.34 11.96
C ILE A 54 10.99 -0.57 11.24
N CYS A 55 12.19 -1.16 11.10
CA CYS A 55 13.34 -0.47 10.51
C CYS A 55 13.60 -0.80 9.03
N ARG A 56 12.83 -1.72 8.44
CA ARG A 56 13.01 -2.20 7.05
C ARG A 56 14.34 -2.88 6.75
N GLU A 57 15.15 -3.22 7.75
CA GLU A 57 16.35 -4.01 7.52
C GLU A 57 15.99 -5.41 7.01
N PRO A 58 16.72 -5.93 6.01
CA PRO A 58 16.51 -7.26 5.49
C PRO A 58 16.93 -8.31 6.52
N SER A 59 16.06 -9.28 6.76
CA SER A 59 16.31 -10.45 7.59
C SER A 59 16.38 -11.69 6.72
N GLN A 60 17.46 -12.46 6.89
CA GLN A 60 17.62 -13.80 6.31
C GLN A 60 17.31 -14.91 7.32
N GLN A 61 16.87 -14.55 8.53
CA GLN A 61 16.64 -15.51 9.60
C GLN A 61 15.40 -16.36 9.29
N LYS A 62 15.60 -17.67 9.16
CA LYS A 62 14.54 -18.66 8.93
C LYS A 62 14.14 -19.41 10.19
N ASP A 63 15.06 -19.56 11.13
CA ASP A 63 14.81 -20.20 12.42
C ASP A 63 14.54 -19.14 13.50
N PHE A 64 13.28 -18.98 13.84
CA PHE A 64 12.84 -18.08 14.90
C PHE A 64 12.91 -18.80 16.23
N ARG A 65 13.80 -18.35 17.11
CA ARG A 65 13.85 -18.80 18.50
C ARG A 65 13.15 -17.80 19.40
N THR A 66 12.44 -18.31 20.39
CA THR A 66 11.77 -17.49 21.38
C THR A 66 12.81 -16.77 22.25
N ASN A 67 12.66 -15.46 22.40
CA ASN A 67 13.41 -14.66 23.36
C ASN A 67 12.84 -14.89 24.77
N ILE A 68 13.48 -15.79 25.51
CA ILE A 68 13.04 -16.19 26.85
C ILE A 68 13.06 -15.02 27.84
N VAL A 69 14.00 -14.08 27.69
CA VAL A 69 14.10 -12.90 28.57
C VAL A 69 12.90 -11.98 28.35
N LEU A 70 12.61 -11.62 27.09
CA LEU A 70 11.43 -10.81 26.77
C LEU A 70 10.14 -11.51 27.22
N LYS A 71 10.05 -12.83 27.04
CA LYS A 71 8.89 -13.61 27.49
C LYS A 71 8.66 -13.46 29.00
N LYS A 72 9.72 -13.47 29.81
CA LYS A 72 9.65 -13.23 31.26
C LYS A 72 9.26 -11.79 31.58
N LEU A 73 9.87 -10.80 30.92
CA LEU A 73 9.58 -9.39 31.14
C LEU A 73 8.13 -9.03 30.80
N VAL A 74 7.60 -9.55 29.70
CA VAL A 74 6.20 -9.41 29.31
C VAL A 74 5.28 -10.00 30.38
N SER A 75 5.61 -11.17 30.92
CA SER A 75 4.83 -11.79 31.99
C SER A 75 4.76 -10.90 33.24
N ILE A 76 5.90 -10.31 33.65
CA ILE A 76 5.96 -9.37 34.78
C ILE A 76 5.13 -8.11 34.48
N ALA A 77 5.27 -7.53 33.28
CA ALA A 77 4.54 -6.32 32.89
C ALA A 77 3.02 -6.54 32.82
N ARG A 78 2.59 -7.72 32.34
CA ARG A 78 1.18 -8.15 32.35
C ARG A 78 0.66 -8.26 33.78
N GLN A 79 1.41 -8.90 34.68
CA GLN A 79 1.04 -9.00 36.09
C GLN A 79 0.94 -7.63 36.78
N ALA A 80 1.88 -6.73 36.53
CA ALA A 80 1.85 -5.38 37.09
C ALA A 80 0.64 -4.57 36.57
N SER A 81 0.35 -4.66 35.26
CA SER A 81 -0.81 -4.00 34.64
C SER A 81 -2.13 -4.55 35.18
N LEU A 82 -2.21 -5.87 35.37
CA LEU A 82 -3.35 -6.55 35.95
C LEU A 82 -3.57 -6.13 37.41
N VAL A 83 -2.53 -6.12 38.26
CA VAL A 83 -2.65 -5.69 39.66
C VAL A 83 -3.21 -4.27 39.75
N LYS A 84 -2.78 -3.37 38.86
CA LYS A 84 -3.30 -2.00 38.78
C LYS A 84 -4.78 -1.96 38.38
N TYR A 85 -5.19 -2.72 37.37
CA TYR A 85 -6.60 -2.83 36.94
C TYR A 85 -7.51 -3.44 38.03
N LEU A 86 -7.02 -4.50 38.68
CA LEU A 86 -7.73 -5.23 39.73
C LEU A 86 -7.84 -4.50 41.07
N SER A 87 -7.07 -3.42 41.24
CA SER A 87 -7.15 -2.55 42.42
C SER A 87 -8.27 -1.50 42.31
N SER A 88 -9.00 -1.44 41.20
CA SER A 88 -10.18 -0.58 41.03
C SER A 88 -11.39 -1.13 41.81
N GLU A 89 -12.15 -0.26 42.46
CA GLU A 89 -13.36 -0.62 43.22
C GLU A 89 -14.42 -1.33 42.34
N GLU A 90 -14.47 -1.04 41.04
CA GLU A 90 -15.38 -1.68 40.07
C GLU A 90 -15.10 -3.18 39.89
N GLN A 91 -13.89 -3.63 40.20
CA GLN A 91 -13.45 -5.02 40.05
C GLN A 91 -13.65 -5.86 41.31
N GLN A 92 -14.29 -5.30 42.36
CA GLN A 92 -14.67 -6.07 43.53
C GLN A 92 -16.02 -6.76 43.34
N CYS A 93 -16.12 -7.99 43.86
CA CYS A 93 -17.38 -8.68 44.00
C CYS A 93 -18.26 -7.92 45.00
N VAL A 94 -19.48 -7.57 44.58
CA VAL A 94 -20.43 -6.82 45.42
C VAL A 94 -20.75 -7.61 46.70
N THR A 95 -20.93 -8.91 46.56
CA THR A 95 -21.31 -9.85 47.62
C THR A 95 -20.13 -10.23 48.52
N HIS A 96 -18.99 -10.60 47.93
CA HIS A 96 -17.87 -11.19 48.68
C HIS A 96 -16.74 -10.21 49.01
N LYS A 97 -16.77 -9.00 48.45
CA LYS A 97 -15.70 -7.98 48.56
C LYS A 97 -14.31 -8.48 48.12
N GLU A 98 -14.25 -9.62 47.43
CA GLU A 98 -13.05 -10.13 46.79
C GLU A 98 -12.91 -9.58 45.37
N THR A 99 -11.67 -9.35 44.95
CA THR A 99 -11.35 -9.01 43.56
C THR A 99 -11.82 -10.12 42.61
N LYS A 100 -12.50 -9.74 41.52
CA LYS A 100 -12.86 -10.64 40.44
C LYS A 100 -11.63 -10.91 39.57
N ARG A 101 -11.11 -12.14 39.59
CA ARG A 101 -9.89 -12.56 38.85
C ARG A 101 -10.13 -13.73 37.90
N ILE A 102 -11.36 -14.20 37.81
CA ILE A 102 -11.73 -15.41 37.07
C ILE A 102 -12.78 -15.01 36.04
N PHE A 103 -12.58 -15.36 34.78
CA PHE A 103 -13.54 -15.17 33.72
C PHE A 103 -14.34 -16.46 33.49
N CYS A 104 -15.66 -16.35 33.52
CA CYS A 104 -16.56 -17.45 33.14
C CYS A 104 -16.85 -17.39 31.65
N MET A 105 -16.49 -18.43 30.90
CA MET A 105 -16.62 -18.44 29.44
C MET A 105 -18.07 -18.49 28.97
N GLU A 106 -18.93 -19.22 29.69
CA GLU A 106 -20.33 -19.42 29.33
C GLU A 106 -21.17 -18.16 29.57
N ASN A 107 -20.95 -17.47 30.68
CA ASN A 107 -21.70 -16.26 31.03
C ASN A 107 -21.01 -14.95 30.61
N SER A 108 -19.74 -15.02 30.22
CA SER A 108 -18.93 -13.85 29.85
C SER A 108 -18.87 -12.78 30.95
N ILE A 109 -18.77 -13.20 32.21
CA ILE A 109 -18.65 -12.33 33.39
C ILE A 109 -17.40 -12.63 34.21
N TYR A 110 -16.96 -11.63 34.98
CA TYR A 110 -15.86 -11.76 35.91
C TYR A 110 -16.35 -12.15 37.31
N LEU A 111 -15.73 -13.18 37.86
CA LEU A 111 -16.04 -13.81 39.13
C LEU A 111 -14.87 -13.64 40.11
N CYS A 112 -15.21 -13.47 41.38
CA CYS A 112 -14.26 -13.76 42.46
C CYS A 112 -14.15 -15.27 42.65
N ARG A 113 -13.19 -15.72 43.48
CA ARG A 113 -12.97 -17.14 43.75
C ARG A 113 -14.23 -17.82 44.29
N LEU A 114 -14.92 -17.16 45.23
CA LEU A 114 -16.15 -17.70 45.83
C LEU A 114 -17.32 -17.79 44.82
N CYS A 115 -17.45 -16.85 43.89
CA CYS A 115 -18.46 -16.94 42.83
C CYS A 115 -18.15 -18.04 41.81
N SER A 116 -16.87 -18.24 41.47
CA SER A 116 -16.44 -19.34 40.60
C SER A 116 -16.82 -20.71 41.18
N ASP A 117 -16.72 -20.88 42.50
CA ASP A 117 -17.04 -22.14 43.17
C ASP A 117 -18.53 -22.29 43.51
N SER A 118 -19.35 -21.29 43.18
CA SER A 118 -20.77 -21.29 43.49
C SER A 118 -21.54 -22.32 42.67
N HIS A 119 -22.71 -22.73 43.16
CA HIS A 119 -23.59 -23.64 42.43
C HIS A 119 -24.03 -23.07 41.07
N GLU A 120 -24.15 -21.74 40.95
CA GLU A 120 -24.56 -21.05 39.72
C GLU A 120 -23.54 -21.22 38.59
N HIS A 121 -22.25 -21.26 38.92
CA HIS A 121 -21.16 -21.43 37.94
C HIS A 121 -20.54 -22.83 37.97
N ARG A 122 -21.23 -23.78 38.62
CA ARG A 122 -20.75 -25.14 38.75
C ARG A 122 -20.75 -25.84 37.39
N GLY A 123 -19.57 -26.26 36.95
CA GLY A 123 -19.40 -26.94 35.66
C GLY A 123 -19.21 -26.01 34.46
N HIS A 124 -19.18 -24.69 34.68
CA HIS A 124 -18.75 -23.74 33.66
C HIS A 124 -17.22 -23.76 33.52
N ARG A 125 -16.74 -23.35 32.35
CA ARG A 125 -15.31 -23.24 32.09
C ARG A 125 -14.84 -21.87 32.51
N HIS A 126 -13.83 -21.89 33.37
CA HIS A 126 -13.24 -20.70 33.93
C HIS A 126 -11.81 -20.58 33.44
N CYS A 127 -11.36 -19.36 33.19
CA CYS A 127 -9.96 -19.06 32.98
C CYS A 127 -9.57 -17.78 33.74
N PRO A 128 -8.28 -17.60 34.07
CA PRO A 128 -7.80 -16.33 34.58
C PRO A 128 -8.04 -15.19 33.57
N ILE A 129 -8.22 -13.97 34.08
CA ILE A 129 -8.46 -12.78 33.24
C ILE A 129 -7.34 -12.58 32.21
N GLU A 130 -6.12 -12.91 32.59
CA GLU A 130 -4.94 -12.82 31.73
C GLU A 130 -5.08 -13.72 30.50
N GLU A 131 -5.52 -14.97 30.69
CA GLU A 131 -5.74 -15.93 29.62
C GLU A 131 -6.95 -15.55 28.75
N ALA A 132 -8.02 -15.04 29.36
CA ALA A 132 -9.20 -14.55 28.66
C ALA A 132 -8.87 -13.35 27.75
N ALA A 133 -8.11 -12.37 28.26
CA ALA A 133 -7.72 -11.18 27.52
C ALA A 133 -6.79 -11.52 26.35
N GLU A 134 -5.81 -12.41 26.56
CA GLU A 134 -4.89 -12.85 25.51
C GLU A 134 -5.61 -13.66 24.42
N GLY A 135 -6.47 -14.61 24.81
CA GLY A 135 -7.22 -15.44 23.85
C GLY A 135 -8.21 -14.64 23.02
N GLN A 136 -8.90 -13.66 23.63
CA GLN A 136 -9.89 -12.84 22.94
C GLN A 136 -9.24 -11.82 22.00
N MET A 137 -8.15 -11.18 22.41
CA MET A 137 -7.37 -10.25 21.57
C MET A 137 -6.79 -10.99 20.36
N ILE A 138 -6.17 -12.15 20.57
CA ILE A 138 -5.64 -12.99 19.47
C ILE A 138 -6.76 -13.38 18.52
N ARG A 139 -7.92 -13.82 19.03
CA ARG A 139 -9.06 -14.21 18.19
C ARG A 139 -9.61 -13.04 17.37
N LEU A 140 -9.65 -11.82 17.93
CA LEU A 140 -10.11 -10.62 17.23
C LEU A 140 -9.12 -10.19 16.15
N ILE A 141 -7.81 -10.22 16.44
CA ILE A 141 -6.76 -9.87 15.47
C ILE A 141 -6.68 -10.89 14.34
N VAL A 142 -6.77 -12.18 14.64
CA VAL A 142 -6.86 -13.24 13.61
C VAL A 142 -8.10 -13.05 12.76
N LYS A 143 -9.26 -12.72 13.37
CA LYS A 143 -10.47 -12.40 12.60
C LYS A 143 -10.31 -11.17 11.72
N GLU A 144 -9.67 -10.11 12.23
CA GLU A 144 -9.39 -8.90 11.48
C GLU A 144 -8.48 -9.20 10.27
N GLU A 145 -7.39 -9.95 10.47
CA GLU A 145 -6.48 -10.33 9.38
C GLU A 145 -7.14 -11.29 8.39
N MET A 146 -7.99 -12.22 8.84
CA MET A 146 -8.80 -13.06 7.95
C MET A 146 -9.76 -12.21 7.09
N ILE A 147 -10.39 -11.18 7.69
CA ILE A 147 -11.25 -10.24 6.96
C ILE A 147 -10.40 -9.45 5.96
N ARG A 148 -9.27 -8.86 6.37
CA ARG A 148 -8.37 -8.12 5.48
C ARG A 148 -7.84 -8.99 4.33
N ALA A 149 -7.44 -10.22 4.60
CA ALA A 149 -7.00 -11.18 3.58
C ALA A 149 -8.13 -11.55 2.61
N LYS A 150 -9.35 -11.75 3.11
CA LYS A 150 -10.53 -11.98 2.27
C LYS A 150 -10.80 -10.76 1.37
N TYR A 151 -10.73 -9.53 1.90
CA TYR A 151 -10.90 -8.33 1.10
C TYR A 151 -9.77 -8.12 0.09
N ARG A 152 -8.50 -8.36 0.44
CA ARG A 152 -7.36 -8.34 -0.51
C ARG A 152 -7.54 -9.37 -1.63
N ARG A 153 -8.07 -10.55 -1.33
CA ARG A 153 -8.36 -11.61 -2.30
C ARG A 153 -9.56 -11.29 -3.19
N TRP A 154 -10.60 -10.68 -2.64
CA TRP A 154 -11.81 -10.31 -3.37
C TRP A 154 -11.65 -9.02 -4.18
N TYR A 155 -10.80 -8.11 -3.72
CA TYR A 155 -10.39 -6.87 -4.37
C TYR A 155 -8.86 -6.79 -4.42
N PRO A 156 -8.19 -7.52 -5.34
CA PRO A 156 -6.89 -7.06 -5.78
C PRO A 156 -7.13 -5.64 -6.28
N LEU A 157 -6.46 -4.65 -5.69
CA LEU A 157 -6.36 -3.31 -6.28
C LEU A 157 -6.10 -3.54 -7.77
N PRO A 158 -6.88 -2.98 -8.70
CA PRO A 158 -6.71 -3.25 -10.12
C PRO A 158 -5.44 -2.58 -10.69
N SER A 159 -4.32 -2.65 -9.96
CA SER A 159 -3.03 -2.03 -10.31
C SER A 159 -2.56 -2.52 -11.66
N LYS A 160 -2.72 -3.83 -11.96
CA LYS A 160 -2.25 -4.36 -13.24
C LYS A 160 -3.03 -3.81 -14.45
N GLN A 161 -4.35 -3.70 -14.35
CA GLN A 161 -5.17 -3.15 -15.45
C GLN A 161 -4.99 -1.64 -15.57
N GLU A 162 -4.83 -0.95 -14.44
CA GLU A 162 -4.51 0.47 -14.39
C GLU A 162 -3.14 0.77 -15.00
N GLU A 163 -2.10 0.01 -14.62
CA GLU A 163 -0.74 0.09 -15.16
C GLU A 163 -0.73 -0.17 -16.67
N GLU A 164 -1.42 -1.22 -17.14
CA GLU A 164 -1.57 -1.53 -18.56
C GLU A 164 -2.27 -0.40 -19.34
N HIS A 165 -3.30 0.23 -18.75
CA HIS A 165 -4.01 1.33 -19.38
C HIS A 165 -3.15 2.61 -19.44
N ILE A 166 -2.47 2.95 -18.34
CA ILE A 166 -1.54 4.10 -18.28
C ILE A 166 -0.41 3.91 -19.29
N GLU A 167 0.13 2.70 -19.42
CA GLU A 167 1.20 2.40 -20.36
C GLU A 167 0.74 2.51 -21.83
N CYS A 168 -0.49 2.05 -22.14
CA CYS A 168 -1.09 2.25 -23.45
C CYS A 168 -1.23 3.73 -23.80
N MET A 169 -1.77 4.53 -22.88
CA MET A 169 -1.94 5.98 -23.05
C MET A 169 -0.61 6.70 -23.27
N LYS A 170 0.46 6.31 -22.55
CA LYS A 170 1.80 6.86 -22.75
C LYS A 170 2.35 6.56 -24.16
N LYS A 171 2.15 5.34 -24.66
CA LYS A 171 2.59 4.95 -26.02
C LYS A 171 1.86 5.76 -27.10
N GLU A 172 0.55 5.96 -26.95
CA GLU A 172 -0.22 6.79 -27.89
C GLU A 172 0.21 8.26 -27.86
N ALA A 173 0.47 8.81 -26.69
CA ALA A 173 0.99 10.17 -26.54
C ALA A 173 2.35 10.33 -27.23
N ASN A 174 3.27 9.39 -27.02
CA ASN A 174 4.59 9.39 -27.67
C ASN A 174 4.47 9.29 -29.20
N TYR A 175 3.61 8.42 -29.71
CA TYR A 175 3.36 8.31 -31.15
C TYR A 175 2.83 9.63 -31.74
N CYS A 176 1.90 10.30 -31.04
CA CYS A 176 1.39 11.61 -31.46
C CYS A 176 2.50 12.68 -31.47
N LEU A 177 3.33 12.73 -30.43
CA LEU A 177 4.44 13.66 -30.34
C LEU A 177 5.47 13.46 -31.46
N GLU A 178 5.82 12.22 -31.80
CA GLU A 178 6.72 11.93 -32.92
C GLU A 178 6.15 12.40 -34.27
N LYS A 179 4.84 12.21 -34.49
CA LYS A 179 4.17 12.67 -35.72
C LYS A 179 4.16 14.19 -35.81
N LEU A 180 3.90 14.88 -34.68
CA LEU A 180 3.95 16.34 -34.62
C LEU A 180 5.37 16.86 -34.89
N ALA A 181 6.39 16.29 -34.27
CA ALA A 181 7.79 16.67 -34.49
C ALA A 181 8.21 16.50 -35.97
N LYS A 182 7.80 15.40 -36.62
CA LYS A 182 8.03 15.20 -38.07
C LYS A 182 7.32 16.26 -38.90
N SER A 183 6.07 16.60 -38.56
CA SER A 183 5.32 17.66 -39.25
C SER A 183 5.97 19.03 -39.07
N GLU A 184 6.40 19.37 -37.87
CA GLU A 184 7.10 20.61 -37.56
C GLU A 184 8.41 20.73 -38.35
N ALA A 185 9.24 19.69 -38.36
CA ALA A 185 10.48 19.66 -39.12
C ALA A 185 10.24 19.89 -40.62
N MET A 186 9.21 19.25 -41.20
CA MET A 186 8.82 19.47 -42.58
C MET A 186 8.36 20.92 -42.83
N MET A 187 7.60 21.52 -41.92
CA MET A 187 7.16 22.92 -42.05
C MET A 187 8.34 23.89 -41.97
N VAL A 188 9.28 23.66 -41.06
CA VAL A 188 10.51 24.46 -40.94
C VAL A 188 11.34 24.36 -42.22
N GLN A 189 11.48 23.16 -42.78
CA GLN A 189 12.18 22.95 -44.05
C GLN A 189 11.49 23.68 -45.22
N LYS A 190 10.17 23.54 -45.37
CA LYS A 190 9.40 24.24 -46.41
C LYS A 190 9.49 25.76 -46.25
N SER A 191 9.41 26.27 -45.02
CA SER A 191 9.60 27.70 -44.72
C SER A 191 11.00 28.20 -45.11
N LYS A 192 12.04 27.38 -44.93
CA LYS A 192 13.40 27.70 -45.38
C LYS A 192 13.47 27.78 -46.90
N GLN A 193 12.91 26.81 -47.62
CA GLN A 193 12.86 26.78 -49.08
C GLN A 193 12.08 27.99 -49.64
N LEU A 194 10.94 28.35 -49.06
CA LEU A 194 10.17 29.51 -49.48
C LEU A 194 10.95 30.83 -49.33
N ARG A 195 11.70 30.98 -48.23
CA ARG A 195 12.58 32.14 -48.00
C ARG A 195 13.75 32.19 -48.97
N GLU A 196 14.17 31.06 -49.54
CA GLU A 196 15.22 30.98 -50.55
C GLU A 196 14.67 31.37 -51.91
N VAL A 197 13.55 30.79 -52.33
CA VAL A 197 12.83 31.18 -53.56
C VAL A 197 12.50 32.67 -53.57
N TYR A 198 12.00 33.22 -52.45
CA TYR A 198 11.75 34.66 -52.34
C TYR A 198 13.02 35.50 -52.55
N ARG A 199 14.15 35.08 -51.97
CA ARG A 199 15.43 35.77 -52.14
C ARG A 199 15.92 35.72 -53.59
N GLU A 200 15.81 34.57 -54.25
CA GLU A 200 16.15 34.39 -55.67
C GLU A 200 15.30 35.32 -56.55
N LEU A 201 13.97 35.34 -56.35
CA LEU A 201 13.05 36.22 -57.08
C LEU A 201 13.40 37.71 -56.88
N MET A 202 13.70 38.11 -55.64
CA MET A 202 14.08 39.49 -55.33
C MET A 202 15.40 39.89 -56.01
N ALA A 203 16.39 38.99 -56.05
CA ALA A 203 17.66 39.24 -56.73
C ALA A 203 17.46 39.36 -58.26
N MET A 204 16.70 38.46 -58.86
CA MET A 204 16.39 38.50 -60.30
C MET A 204 15.61 39.74 -60.72
N SER A 205 14.76 40.29 -59.84
CA SER A 205 14.03 41.53 -60.12
C SER A 205 14.94 42.76 -60.36
N GLN A 206 16.22 42.64 -60.00
CA GLN A 206 17.24 43.68 -60.18
C GLN A 206 18.09 43.48 -61.45
N GLU A 207 17.91 42.38 -62.19
CA GLU A 207 18.72 42.02 -63.37
C GLU A 207 18.04 42.39 -64.72
N PRO A 208 18.80 42.56 -65.82
CA PRO A 208 18.26 42.86 -67.14
C PRO A 208 17.37 41.74 -67.72
N TYR A 209 16.28 42.13 -68.40
CA TYR A 209 15.15 41.28 -68.84
C TYR A 209 15.50 39.99 -69.62
N VAL A 210 16.68 39.89 -70.23
CA VAL A 210 17.08 38.79 -71.13
C VAL A 210 17.58 37.56 -70.36
N VAL A 211 18.05 37.71 -69.11
CA VAL A 211 18.50 36.58 -68.25
C VAL A 211 17.33 35.93 -67.50
N LEU A 212 16.22 36.66 -67.33
CA LEU A 212 15.07 36.24 -66.51
C LEU A 212 14.30 35.02 -67.04
N LEU A 213 14.26 34.78 -68.36
CA LEU A 213 13.28 33.86 -68.95
C LEU A 213 13.59 32.37 -68.79
N GLN A 214 14.87 31.98 -68.67
CA GLN A 214 15.24 30.56 -68.46
C GLN A 214 15.15 30.15 -66.98
N ASP A 215 15.49 31.06 -66.07
CA ASP A 215 15.50 30.79 -64.62
C ASP A 215 14.08 30.81 -64.01
N LEU A 216 13.14 31.53 -64.65
CA LEU A 216 11.74 31.56 -64.22
C LEU A 216 11.07 30.19 -64.29
N ASP A 217 11.31 29.38 -65.33
CA ASP A 217 10.66 28.05 -65.48
C ASP A 217 11.10 27.08 -64.37
N ASP A 218 12.38 27.12 -64.00
CA ASP A 218 12.91 26.31 -62.90
C ASP A 218 12.35 26.76 -61.54
N ILE A 219 12.25 28.07 -61.30
CA ILE A 219 11.61 28.61 -60.09
C ILE A 219 10.13 28.22 -60.02
N PHE A 220 9.39 28.32 -61.13
CA PHE A 220 7.98 27.92 -61.19
C PHE A 220 7.83 26.43 -60.88
N ARG A 221 8.63 25.57 -61.50
CA ARG A 221 8.62 24.12 -61.24
C ARG A 221 8.94 23.77 -59.78
N ARG A 222 9.90 24.45 -59.17
CA ARG A 222 10.23 24.31 -57.74
C ARG A 222 9.09 24.82 -56.85
N SER A 223 8.39 25.87 -57.25
CA SER A 223 7.25 26.45 -56.52
C SER A 223 5.99 25.60 -56.59
N GLU A 224 5.68 24.98 -57.74
CA GLU A 224 4.52 24.09 -57.92
C GLU A 224 4.64 22.82 -57.08
N SER A 225 5.87 22.38 -56.83
CA SER A 225 6.17 21.25 -55.93
C SER A 225 5.91 21.58 -54.45
N MET A 226 5.68 22.85 -54.08
CA MET A 226 5.41 23.31 -52.71
C MET A 226 3.92 23.29 -52.35
N GLN A 227 3.24 22.15 -52.50
CA GLN A 227 1.88 22.00 -51.96
C GLN A 227 1.90 22.13 -50.42
N LEU A 228 1.15 23.10 -49.88
CA LEU A 228 0.95 23.30 -48.44
C LEU A 228 -0.07 22.29 -47.91
N SER A 229 0.36 21.08 -47.58
CA SER A 229 -0.47 20.16 -46.80
C SER A 229 -0.63 20.72 -45.38
N LYS A 230 -1.84 21.17 -45.05
CA LYS A 230 -2.21 21.58 -43.68
C LYS A 230 -2.06 20.36 -42.76
N PRO A 231 -1.33 20.44 -41.64
CA PRO A 231 -1.28 19.34 -40.68
C PRO A 231 -2.70 19.05 -40.18
N LEU A 232 -3.17 17.82 -40.38
CA LEU A 232 -4.45 17.37 -39.83
C LEU A 232 -4.28 17.28 -38.31
N ALA A 233 -4.79 18.28 -37.59
CA ALA A 233 -4.96 18.22 -36.14
C ALA A 233 -6.05 17.19 -35.84
N ARG A 234 -5.65 15.91 -35.70
CA ARG A 234 -6.54 14.87 -35.20
C ARG A 234 -6.63 15.05 -33.69
N LYS A 235 -7.81 15.42 -33.18
CA LYS A 235 -8.08 15.33 -31.74
C LYS A 235 -7.90 13.87 -31.33
N PRO A 236 -7.12 13.53 -30.29
CA PRO A 236 -7.13 12.19 -29.76
C PRO A 236 -8.54 11.91 -29.25
N GLU A 237 -9.22 10.96 -29.87
CA GLU A 237 -10.42 10.38 -29.27
C GLU A 237 -9.93 9.58 -28.07
N LEU A 238 -10.05 10.19 -26.88
CA LEU A 238 -9.82 9.50 -25.61
C LEU A 238 -10.94 8.47 -25.45
N TYR A 239 -10.80 7.32 -26.10
CA TYR A 239 -11.66 6.19 -25.83
C TYR A 239 -11.30 5.70 -24.43
N ALA A 240 -12.13 6.06 -23.45
CA ALA A 240 -12.13 5.40 -22.17
C ALA A 240 -12.35 3.91 -22.44
N LEU A 241 -11.28 3.10 -22.33
CA LEU A 241 -11.38 1.66 -22.42
C LEU A 241 -12.37 1.21 -21.35
N ALA A 242 -13.46 0.57 -21.78
CA ALA A 242 -14.46 0.08 -20.85
C ALA A 242 -13.77 -0.80 -19.79
N LEU A 243 -14.02 -0.49 -18.52
CA LEU A 243 -13.55 -1.28 -17.38
C LEU A 243 -14.28 -2.62 -17.35
N ASN A 244 -14.00 -3.47 -18.35
CA ASN A 244 -14.65 -4.76 -18.56
C ASN A 244 -14.49 -5.68 -17.33
N GLY A 245 -13.48 -5.44 -16.50
CA GLY A 245 -13.29 -6.10 -15.20
C GLY A 245 -14.35 -5.75 -14.15
N LEU A 246 -14.88 -4.52 -14.14
CA LEU A 246 -15.97 -4.10 -13.25
C LEU A 246 -17.32 -4.61 -13.76
N THR A 247 -17.56 -4.56 -15.07
CA THR A 247 -18.83 -5.03 -15.67
C THR A 247 -19.00 -6.54 -15.53
N LYS A 248 -17.91 -7.34 -15.66
CA LYS A 248 -17.95 -8.77 -15.38
C LYS A 248 -18.19 -9.09 -13.89
N ARG A 249 -17.80 -8.20 -12.97
CA ARG A 249 -17.99 -8.35 -11.52
C ARG A 249 -19.41 -8.06 -11.07
N PHE A 250 -20.09 -7.09 -11.67
CA PHE A 250 -21.50 -6.82 -11.38
C PHE A 250 -22.45 -7.91 -11.89
N ASN A 251 -22.06 -8.64 -12.94
CA ASN A 251 -22.86 -9.72 -13.53
C ASN A 251 -22.64 -11.11 -12.88
N LEU A 252 -21.92 -11.17 -11.75
CA LEU A 252 -21.69 -12.40 -10.97
C LEU A 252 -22.49 -12.44 -9.65
N PHE A 253 -23.46 -11.53 -9.49
CA PHE A 253 -24.50 -11.58 -8.45
C PHE A 253 -25.83 -11.99 -9.06
#